data_AF-A0A370QLE1-F1
#
_entry.id   AF-A0A370QLE1-F1
#
_cell.length_a   1.000
_cell.length_b   1.000
_cell.length_c   1.000
_cell.angle_alpha   90.00
_cell.angle_beta   90.00
_cell.angle_gamma   90.00
#
_symmetry.space_group_name_H-M   'P 1'
#
loop_
_entity.id
_entity.type
_entity.pdbx_description
1 polymer ?
#
loop_
_entity_poly.entity_id
_entity_poly.type
_entity_poly.pdbx_seq_one_letter_code
_entity_poly.pdbx_strand_id
1 'polypeptide(L)'
;METKNRQVRIEKTFTVFFGNFKQLCNISEKIMPQKIKKTLLTSITIFISFVMVGCPVCENNQPKGFENITHGQGPDGNLDYIIMFVAIIIVGFTLIMSIKYLIKPKEKNKDHIKNLVVNENNLTD
;
A
#
# COMPACT_ATOMS: atom_id res chain seq x y z
N MET A 1 -28.46 17.57 1.85
CA MET A 1 -27.54 18.49 2.56
C MET A 1 -26.73 17.83 3.68
N GLU A 2 -27.12 16.64 4.17
CA GLU A 2 -26.50 15.97 5.31
C GLU A 2 -25.16 15.26 5.03
N THR A 3 -24.90 14.90 3.77
CA THR A 3 -23.68 14.20 3.34
C THR A 3 -22.46 15.12 3.29
N LYS A 4 -22.64 16.41 2.98
CA LYS A 4 -21.56 17.41 2.92
C LYS A 4 -20.98 17.74 4.31
N ASN A 5 -21.82 17.71 5.35
CA ASN A 5 -21.43 17.99 6.73
C ASN A 5 -20.63 16.83 7.37
N ARG A 6 -20.83 15.60 6.88
CA ARG A 6 -20.11 14.40 7.32
C ARG A 6 -18.67 14.37 6.78
N GLN A 7 -18.47 14.77 5.52
CA GLN A 7 -17.15 14.90 4.89
C GLN A 7 -16.25 15.93 5.60
N VAL A 8 -16.80 17.10 5.95
CA VAL A 8 -16.06 18.15 6.67
C VAL A 8 -15.66 17.72 8.09
N ARG A 9 -16.45 16.87 8.74
CA ARG A 9 -16.12 16.31 10.07
C ARG A 9 -14.96 15.33 9.99
N ILE A 10 -14.93 14.48 8.96
CA ILE A 10 -13.83 13.53 8.72
C ILE A 10 -12.52 14.27 8.44
N GLU A 11 -12.54 15.31 7.59
CA GLU A 11 -11.35 16.13 7.30
C GLU A 11 -10.80 16.84 8.55
N LYS A 12 -11.69 17.36 9.41
CA LYS A 12 -11.29 17.99 10.68
C LYS A 12 -10.74 16.98 11.69
N THR A 13 -11.32 15.79 11.78
CA THR A 13 -10.79 14.72 12.63
C THR A 13 -9.44 14.20 12.12
N PHE A 14 -9.28 14.10 10.79
CA PHE A 14 -8.04 13.67 10.15
C PHE A 14 -6.91 14.69 10.35
N THR A 15 -7.18 15.98 10.18
CA THR A 15 -6.18 17.04 10.42
C THR A 15 -5.74 17.14 11.88
N VAL A 16 -6.64 16.97 12.84
CA VAL A 16 -6.29 16.93 14.28
C VAL A 16 -5.46 15.69 14.61
N PHE A 17 -5.77 14.54 14.00
CA PHE A 17 -5.02 13.30 14.17
C PHE A 17 -3.59 13.41 13.61
N PHE A 18 -3.42 13.97 12.40
CA PHE A 18 -2.10 14.21 11.80
C PHE A 18 -1.29 15.31 12.51
N GLY A 19 -1.96 16.33 13.05
CA GLY A 19 -1.32 17.40 13.83
C GLY A 19 -0.64 16.87 15.11
N ASN A 20 -1.33 16.04 15.87
CA ASN A 20 -0.78 15.40 17.07
C ASN A 20 0.34 14.40 16.73
N PHE A 21 0.24 13.70 15.60
CA PHE A 21 1.27 12.76 15.16
C PHE A 21 2.59 13.48 14.82
N LYS A 22 2.52 14.65 14.19
CA LYS A 22 3.71 15.46 13.86
C LYS A 22 4.44 15.95 15.12
N GLN A 23 3.69 16.30 16.16
CA GLN A 23 4.26 16.70 17.45
C GLN A 23 4.96 15.53 18.16
N LEU A 24 4.34 14.35 18.15
CA LEU A 24 4.92 13.12 18.71
C LEU A 24 6.18 12.67 17.96
N CYS A 25 6.20 12.82 16.63
CA CYS A 25 7.36 12.48 15.81
C CYS A 25 8.58 13.37 16.10
N ASN A 26 8.37 14.67 16.32
CA ASN A 26 9.44 15.62 16.64
C ASN A 26 10.05 15.39 18.04
N ILE A 27 9.23 14.96 19.01
CA ILE A 27 9.69 14.60 20.37
C ILE A 27 10.47 13.27 20.33
N SER A 28 9.98 12.29 19.58
CA SER A 28 10.63 11.00 19.34
C SER A 28 12.00 11.15 18.66
N GLU A 29 12.14 12.13 17.76
CA GLU A 29 13.40 12.38 17.06
C GLU A 29 14.50 12.91 17.99
N LYS A 30 14.14 13.71 18.98
CA LYS A 30 15.05 14.36 19.94
C LYS A 30 15.52 13.43 21.06
N ILE A 31 14.78 12.37 21.37
CA ILE A 31 15.02 11.51 22.54
C ILE A 31 15.72 10.18 22.17
N MET A 32 15.59 9.71 20.92
CA MET A 32 16.11 8.38 20.55
C MET A 32 17.33 8.40 19.61
N PRO A 33 18.39 7.61 19.89
CA PRO A 33 19.50 7.42 18.96
C PRO A 33 19.05 6.66 17.70
N GLN A 34 19.63 7.01 16.55
CA GLN A 34 19.25 6.50 15.22
C GLN A 34 19.20 4.95 15.11
N LYS A 35 19.96 4.24 15.95
CA LYS A 35 20.00 2.77 15.99
C LYS A 35 18.77 2.16 16.67
N ILE A 36 18.24 2.80 17.73
CA ILE A 36 17.04 2.35 18.47
C ILE A 36 15.77 2.67 17.67
N LYS A 37 15.75 3.78 16.92
CA LYS A 37 14.62 4.12 16.01
C LYS A 37 14.35 3.04 14.98
N LYS A 38 15.41 2.53 14.32
CA LYS A 38 15.29 1.46 13.30
C LYS A 38 14.84 0.14 13.93
N THR A 39 15.41 -0.25 15.07
CA THR A 39 15.04 -1.47 15.79
C THR A 39 13.63 -1.43 16.38
N LEU A 40 13.19 -0.26 16.85
CA LEU A 40 11.84 -0.07 17.38
C LEU A 40 10.80 -0.09 16.26
N LEU A 41 11.10 0.53 15.11
CA LEU A 41 10.23 0.54 13.94
C LEU A 41 10.09 -0.87 13.32
N THR A 42 11.19 -1.62 13.22
CA THR A 42 11.15 -3.01 12.72
C THR A 42 10.39 -3.92 13.69
N SER A 43 10.59 -3.78 15.00
CA SER A 43 9.87 -4.54 16.03
C SER A 43 8.35 -4.28 16.00
N ILE A 44 7.93 -3.02 15.90
CA ILE A 44 6.52 -2.64 15.78
C ILE A 44 5.89 -3.22 14.51
N THR A 45 6.61 -3.17 13.38
CA THR A 45 6.12 -3.72 12.10
C THR A 45 5.89 -5.23 12.19
N ILE A 46 6.79 -5.97 12.82
CA ILE A 46 6.66 -7.42 13.03
C ILE A 46 5.49 -7.73 13.97
N PHE A 47 5.30 -6.94 15.02
CA PHE A 47 4.22 -7.16 15.98
C PHE A 47 2.82 -6.93 15.38
N ILE A 48 2.68 -5.95 14.48
CA ILE A 48 1.44 -5.71 13.74
C ILE A 48 1.08 -6.90 12.84
N SER A 49 2.07 -7.59 12.26
CA SER A 49 1.83 -8.78 11.42
C SER A 49 1.20 -9.95 12.18
N PHE A 50 1.42 -10.08 13.49
CA PHE A 50 0.82 -11.15 14.30
C PHE A 50 -0.68 -10.93 14.56
N VAL A 51 -1.18 -9.70 14.44
CA VAL A 51 -2.61 -9.37 14.62
C VAL A 51 -3.44 -9.72 13.37
N MET A 52 -2.82 -10.26 12.31
CA MET A 52 -3.49 -10.63 11.06
C MET A 52 -4.16 -12.02 11.08
N VAL A 53 -4.17 -12.74 12.21
CA VAL A 53 -4.87 -14.02 12.33
C VAL A 53 -6.39 -13.77 12.37
N GLY A 54 -7.13 -14.38 11.44
CA GLY A 54 -8.58 -14.24 11.33
C GLY A 54 -9.31 -14.62 12.62
N CYS A 55 -10.31 -13.82 13.00
CA CYS A 55 -11.23 -14.16 14.09
C CYS A 55 -12.18 -15.27 13.64
N PRO A 56 -12.55 -16.25 14.50
CA PRO A 56 -13.49 -17.33 14.15
C PRO A 56 -14.86 -16.81 13.67
N VAL A 57 -15.25 -15.61 14.12
CA VAL A 57 -16.48 -14.94 13.65
C VAL A 57 -16.35 -14.49 12.19
N CYS A 58 -15.17 -14.02 11.78
CA CYS A 58 -14.92 -13.59 10.41
C CYS A 58 -14.83 -14.79 9.47
N GLU A 59 -14.22 -15.89 9.92
CA GLU A 59 -14.11 -17.14 9.17
C GLU A 59 -15.50 -17.73 8.85
N ASN A 60 -16.39 -17.79 9.84
CA ASN A 60 -17.76 -18.32 9.66
C ASN A 60 -18.64 -17.49 8.71
N ASN A 61 -18.30 -16.21 8.52
CA ASN A 61 -19.01 -15.29 7.63
C ASN A 61 -18.34 -15.19 6.24
N GLN A 62 -17.25 -15.93 5.99
CA GLN A 62 -16.62 -15.97 4.69
C GLN A 62 -17.35 -16.95 3.75
N PRO A 63 -17.36 -16.68 2.44
CA PRO A 63 -17.92 -17.61 1.47
C PRO A 63 -17.10 -18.89 1.42
N LYS A 64 -17.79 -20.03 1.29
CA LYS A 64 -17.20 -21.37 1.23
C LYS A 64 -16.08 -21.42 0.19
N GLY A 65 -14.88 -21.83 0.63
CA GLY A 65 -13.67 -21.91 -0.19
C GLY A 65 -12.70 -20.74 -0.05
N PHE A 66 -13.09 -19.63 0.60
CA PHE A 66 -12.20 -18.51 0.95
C PHE A 66 -11.99 -18.34 2.45
N GLU A 67 -12.61 -19.21 3.25
CA GLU A 67 -12.41 -19.36 4.69
C GLU A 67 -10.90 -19.55 4.97
N ASN A 68 -10.35 -18.77 5.90
CA ASN A 68 -8.92 -18.74 6.30
C ASN A 68 -7.91 -18.13 5.31
N ILE A 69 -8.31 -17.73 4.10
CA ILE A 69 -7.38 -17.14 3.10
C ILE A 69 -7.42 -15.61 3.16
N THR A 70 -8.62 -15.06 3.28
CA THR A 70 -8.82 -13.61 3.25
C THR A 70 -9.09 -13.10 4.66
N HIS A 71 -8.75 -11.85 4.93
CA HIS A 71 -9.12 -11.17 6.17
C HIS A 71 -10.28 -10.22 5.86
N GLY A 72 -11.37 -10.32 6.62
CA GLY A 72 -12.58 -9.53 6.41
C GLY A 72 -13.70 -10.29 5.70
N GLN A 73 -14.83 -9.61 5.54
CA GLN A 73 -16.02 -10.16 4.90
C GLN A 73 -15.78 -10.33 3.40
N GLY A 74 -16.12 -11.51 2.88
CA GLY A 74 -16.03 -11.79 1.45
C GLY A 74 -17.14 -11.09 0.65
N PRO A 75 -17.18 -11.29 -0.67
CA PRO A 75 -18.28 -10.81 -1.51
C PRO A 75 -19.61 -11.40 -1.02
N ASP A 76 -20.59 -10.56 -0.70
CA ASP A 76 -21.88 -11.01 -0.16
C ASP A 76 -22.86 -11.37 -1.28
N GLY A 77 -22.75 -10.71 -2.45
CA GLY A 77 -23.69 -10.86 -3.56
C GLY A 77 -23.07 -11.14 -4.93
N ASN A 78 -23.89 -11.59 -5.88
CA ASN A 78 -23.48 -11.88 -7.26
C ASN A 78 -22.81 -10.70 -7.97
N LEU A 79 -23.25 -9.47 -7.68
CA LEU A 79 -22.65 -8.26 -8.26
C LEU A 79 -21.23 -8.03 -7.73
N ASP A 80 -20.97 -8.34 -6.46
CA ASP A 80 -19.66 -8.18 -5.85
C ASP A 80 -18.65 -9.15 -6.49
N TYR A 81 -19.09 -10.37 -6.80
CA TYR A 81 -18.29 -11.34 -7.56
C TYR A 81 -17.95 -10.84 -8.96
N ILE A 82 -18.90 -10.23 -9.67
CA ILE A 82 -18.66 -9.67 -11.02
C ILE A 82 -17.61 -8.55 -10.94
N ILE A 83 -17.77 -7.62 -10.01
CA ILE A 83 -16.82 -6.50 -9.83
C ILE A 83 -15.43 -7.04 -9.44
N MET A 84 -15.37 -8.02 -8.54
CA MET A 84 -14.12 -8.66 -8.13
C MET A 84 -13.39 -9.28 -9.33
N PHE A 85 -14.09 -10.04 -10.17
CA PHE A 85 -13.48 -10.65 -11.36
C PHE A 85 -12.99 -9.60 -12.37
N VAL A 86 -13.77 -8.54 -12.60
CA VAL A 86 -13.35 -7.42 -13.46
C VAL A 86 -12.09 -6.75 -12.90
N ALA A 87 -12.04 -6.51 -11.58
CA ALA A 87 -10.88 -5.94 -10.92
C ALA A 87 -9.63 -6.82 -11.09
N ILE A 88 -9.76 -8.15 -10.91
CA ILE A 88 -8.68 -9.12 -11.12
C ILE A 88 -8.15 -9.04 -12.56
N ILE A 89 -9.03 -8.96 -13.55
CA ILE A 89 -8.63 -8.85 -14.97
C ILE A 89 -7.85 -7.55 -15.22
N ILE A 90 -8.38 -6.41 -14.73
CA ILE A 90 -7.74 -5.11 -14.92
C ILE A 90 -6.37 -5.07 -14.23
N VAL A 91 -6.28 -5.51 -12.97
CA VAL A 91 -5.02 -5.54 -12.21
C VAL A 91 -4.02 -6.51 -12.84
N GLY A 92 -4.47 -7.68 -13.30
CA GLY A 92 -3.62 -8.63 -14.03
C GLY A 92 -3.05 -8.01 -15.31
N PHE A 93 -3.88 -7.31 -16.08
CA PHE A 93 -3.44 -6.61 -17.28
C PHE A 93 -2.45 -5.48 -16.99
N THR A 94 -2.72 -4.64 -15.98
CA THR A 94 -1.82 -3.55 -15.60
C THR A 94 -0.50 -4.09 -15.07
N LEU A 95 -0.50 -5.19 -14.31
CA LEU A 95 0.71 -5.86 -13.84
C LEU A 95 1.56 -6.38 -15.00
N ILE A 96 0.95 -7.08 -15.96
CA ILE A 96 1.66 -7.58 -17.15
C ILE A 96 2.28 -6.42 -17.94
N MET A 97 1.53 -5.34 -18.15
CA MET A 97 2.04 -4.16 -18.85
C MET A 97 3.17 -3.48 -18.07
N SER A 98 3.03 -3.35 -16.74
CA SER A 98 4.08 -2.82 -15.86
C SER A 98 5.38 -3.61 -16.02
N ILE A 99 5.32 -4.94 -15.91
CA ILE A 99 6.47 -5.83 -16.09
C ILE A 99 7.04 -5.67 -17.51
N LYS A 100 6.20 -5.66 -18.54
CA LYS A 100 6.61 -5.49 -19.94
C LYS A 100 7.39 -4.19 -20.15
N TYR A 101 6.97 -3.09 -19.53
CA TYR A 101 7.64 -1.79 -19.63
C TYR A 101 8.92 -1.71 -18.79
N LEU A 102 8.99 -2.43 -17.67
CA LEU A 102 10.22 -2.54 -16.87
C LEU A 102 11.30 -3.37 -17.59
N ILE A 103 10.92 -4.49 -18.21
CA ILE A 103 11.87 -5.36 -18.93
C ILE A 103 12.33 -4.71 -20.24
N LYS A 104 11.39 -4.14 -21.00
CA LYS A 104 11.69 -3.53 -22.30
C LYS A 104 11.10 -2.13 -22.38
N PRO A 105 11.81 -1.12 -21.84
CA PRO A 105 11.39 0.26 -21.99
C PRO A 105 11.30 0.60 -23.49
N LYS A 106 10.22 1.25 -23.90
CA LYS A 106 10.01 1.67 -25.31
C LYS A 106 10.81 2.91 -25.69
N GLU A 107 11.55 3.49 -24.75
CA GLU A 107 12.45 4.61 -25.02
C GLU A 107 13.70 4.09 -25.73
N LYS A 108 13.93 4.55 -26.95
CA LYS A 108 15.07 4.13 -27.78
C LYS A 108 16.16 5.20 -27.82
N ASN A 109 15.86 6.41 -27.34
CA ASN A 109 16.80 7.51 -27.38
C ASN A 109 17.83 7.37 -26.24
N LYS A 110 19.09 7.23 -26.61
CA LYS A 110 20.22 7.09 -25.69
C LYS A 110 20.51 8.38 -24.89
N ASP A 111 20.08 9.53 -25.41
CA ASP A 111 20.37 10.86 -24.85
C ASP A 111 19.25 11.39 -23.96
N HIS A 112 18.19 10.61 -23.74
CA HIS A 112 17.11 10.99 -22.84
C HIS A 112 17.55 10.76 -21.39
N ILE A 113 17.19 11.67 -20.47
CA ILE A 113 17.57 11.63 -19.03
C ILE A 113 17.30 10.27 -18.35
N LYS A 114 16.36 9.48 -18.88
CA LYS A 114 16.00 8.15 -18.39
C LYS A 114 17.02 7.05 -18.73
N ASN A 115 18.00 7.31 -19.60
CA ASN A 115 19.01 6.34 -20.07
C ASN A 115 20.47 6.71 -19.69
N LEU A 116 20.66 7.76 -18.88
CA LEU A 116 21.98 8.27 -18.45
C LEU A 116 22.84 7.22 -17.71
N VAL A 117 22.21 6.29 -17.00
CA VAL A 117 22.93 5.27 -16.19
C VAL A 117 23.54 4.16 -17.06
N VAL A 118 23.10 3.99 -18.31
CA VAL A 118 23.56 2.89 -19.18
C VAL A 118 24.80 3.26 -19.99
N ASN A 119 25.20 4.54 -20.01
CA ASN A 119 26.21 5.10 -20.92
C ASN A 119 27.50 5.59 -20.24
N GLU A 120 27.79 5.19 -19.01
CA GLU A 120 29.02 5.61 -18.29
C GLU A 120 30.32 5.01 -18.85
N ASN A 121 30.24 4.02 -19.75
CA ASN A 121 31.38 3.36 -20.36
C ASN A 121 31.94 4.09 -21.60
N ASN A 122 31.35 5.20 -22.04
CA ASN A 122 31.82 6.00 -23.20
C ASN A 122 32.52 7.30 -22.78
N LEU A 123 32.88 7.46 -21.50
CA LEU A 123 33.55 8.67 -20.99
C LEU A 123 35.07 8.52 -20.83
N THR A 124 35.67 7.49 -21.45
CA THR A 124 37.12 7.21 -21.40
C THR A 124 37.76 7.00 -22.78
N ASP A 125 37.22 7.66 -23.81
CA ASP A 125 37.90 7.80 -25.12
C ASP A 125 38.22 9.27 -25.38
#